data_AF-A0A1D2QFX1-F1
#
_entry.id   AF-A0A1D2QFX1-F1
#
_cell.length_a   1.000
_cell.length_b   1.000
_cell.length_c   1.000
_cell.angle_alpha   90.00
_cell.angle_beta   90.00
_cell.angle_gamma   90.00
#
_symmetry.space_group_name_H-M   'P 1'
#
loop_
_entity.id
_entity.type
_entity.pdbx_description
1 polymer ?
#
loop_
_entity_poly.entity_id
_entity_poly.type
_entity_poly.pdbx_seq_one_letter_code
_entity_poly.pdbx_strand_id
1 'polypeptide(L)'
;MSSDTASPTSETPLESIDWDGLDGTGRTIPWRLVAFVVGLAGLVLLYRYTSSHHVGIIYWWEPTKLTWLFRVSLLVLVCFAVPPMFRNSAKNRRHWRRFRTNRVAVISLAYLVVFVLLALVGPALMGRPRPHIHAARQPPLLFSAKEGMVTANCIGHTVGGYCQGSLTYPLGTSALGQDMVALVVSGMHVSLQVSVITAVFMIPLATAVGLVAGYSGGAIDTVLMRYVDVQQSVPAFVVYLILVFLTGPSLFAFVVVFGLLNWGNVARLVRSEVIQRREEQYIEAARSAGVSRLTILRKHLLPNVSNTVLIGTTQKIPQLVLLETALTFIEIGDIGRWMPSFGETISVGLNAQSYTEPMQV
;
A
#
# COMPACT_ATOMS: atom_id res chain seq x y z
N MET A 1 -5.98 -8.15 -70.04
CA MET A 1 -6.91 -7.01 -69.88
C MET A 1 -7.97 -7.43 -68.88
N SER A 2 -7.94 -6.83 -67.67
CA SER A 2 -9.03 -6.74 -66.69
C SER A 2 -9.71 -8.04 -66.18
N SER A 3 -9.51 -8.40 -64.91
CA SER A 3 -10.44 -7.99 -63.84
C SER A 3 -10.02 -8.57 -62.49
N ASP A 4 -9.65 -7.66 -61.58
CA ASP A 4 -9.52 -7.86 -60.14
C ASP A 4 -10.87 -8.21 -59.51
N THR A 5 -10.87 -9.18 -58.60
CA THR A 5 -11.90 -9.28 -57.55
C THR A 5 -11.21 -9.32 -56.19
N ALA A 6 -10.93 -8.13 -55.67
CA ALA A 6 -10.57 -7.94 -54.27
C ALA A 6 -11.79 -8.22 -53.38
N SER A 7 -11.63 -9.10 -52.39
CA SER A 7 -12.61 -9.33 -51.33
C SER A 7 -12.72 -8.11 -50.41
N PRO A 8 -13.92 -7.74 -49.93
CA PRO A 8 -14.10 -6.57 -49.09
C PRO A 8 -13.42 -6.76 -47.73
N THR A 9 -12.78 -5.68 -47.31
CA THR A 9 -12.03 -5.48 -46.07
C THR A 9 -12.81 -5.92 -44.83
N SER A 10 -12.12 -6.62 -43.93
CA SER A 10 -12.55 -6.85 -42.55
C SER A 10 -12.70 -5.52 -41.82
N GLU A 11 -13.88 -4.92 -41.88
CA GLU A 11 -14.26 -3.85 -40.97
C GLU A 11 -14.26 -4.42 -39.55
N THR A 12 -13.27 -4.02 -38.76
CA THR A 12 -13.38 -4.10 -37.30
C THR A 12 -14.66 -3.36 -36.90
N PRO A 13 -15.61 -3.98 -36.19
CA PRO A 13 -16.84 -3.29 -35.78
C PRO A 13 -16.45 -2.03 -35.01
N LEU A 14 -16.88 -0.86 -35.50
CA LEU A 14 -16.72 0.43 -34.82
C LEU A 14 -17.25 0.26 -33.39
N GLU A 15 -16.39 0.52 -32.40
CA GLU A 15 -16.76 0.46 -30.99
C GLU A 15 -17.92 1.44 -30.77
N SER A 16 -19.12 0.92 -30.47
CA SER A 16 -20.30 1.75 -30.23
C SER A 16 -20.01 2.68 -29.06
N ILE A 17 -19.84 3.97 -29.35
CA ILE A 17 -19.65 5.00 -28.34
C ILE A 17 -21.00 5.18 -27.64
N ASP A 18 -21.02 4.93 -26.33
CA ASP A 18 -22.16 5.18 -25.46
C ASP A 18 -22.29 6.70 -25.23
N TRP A 19 -23.10 7.35 -26.08
CA TRP A 19 -23.37 8.79 -26.04
C TRP A 19 -24.21 9.19 -24.82
N ASP A 20 -25.04 8.29 -24.29
CA ASP A 20 -25.93 8.54 -23.14
C ASP A 20 -25.15 8.82 -21.84
N GLY A 21 -23.90 8.34 -21.75
CA GLY A 21 -23.00 8.64 -20.65
C GLY A 21 -22.32 10.02 -20.70
N LEU A 22 -22.36 10.72 -21.85
CA LEU A 22 -21.72 12.02 -22.07
C LEU A 22 -22.66 13.20 -21.77
N ASP A 23 -23.97 13.00 -21.88
CA ASP A 23 -25.00 14.05 -21.80
C ASP A 23 -25.52 14.36 -20.37
N GLY A 24 -24.96 13.69 -19.34
CA GLY A 24 -25.27 13.94 -17.94
C GLY A 24 -24.75 15.29 -17.41
N THR A 25 -25.34 16.39 -17.84
CA THR A 25 -25.16 17.76 -17.30
C THR A 25 -25.99 18.02 -16.03
N GLY A 26 -26.57 16.97 -15.43
CA GLY A 26 -27.15 17.04 -14.10
C GLY A 26 -26.08 17.17 -13.03
N ARG A 27 -26.17 18.22 -12.21
CA ARG A 27 -25.39 18.45 -10.97
C ARG A 27 -25.71 17.40 -9.88
N THR A 28 -25.79 16.12 -10.23
CA THR A 28 -26.00 15.04 -9.27
C THR A 28 -24.69 14.80 -8.52
N ILE A 29 -24.74 14.85 -7.19
CA ILE A 29 -23.61 14.45 -6.34
C ILE A 29 -23.29 12.99 -6.73
N PRO A 30 -22.05 12.67 -7.14
CA PRO A 30 -21.72 11.30 -7.49
C PRO A 30 -21.89 10.44 -6.24
N TRP A 31 -22.55 9.29 -6.37
CA TRP A 31 -22.81 8.38 -5.24
C TRP A 31 -21.55 8.04 -4.43
N ARG A 32 -20.37 8.06 -5.07
CA ARG A 32 -19.06 7.84 -4.44
C ARG A 32 -18.73 8.90 -3.38
N LEU A 33 -19.09 10.17 -3.63
CA LEU A 33 -18.93 11.25 -2.65
C LEU A 33 -19.88 11.06 -1.48
N VAL A 34 -21.13 10.67 -1.75
CA VAL A 34 -22.11 10.37 -0.69
C VAL A 34 -21.62 9.19 0.17
N ALA A 35 -21.21 8.09 -0.47
CA ALA A 35 -20.66 6.91 0.21
C ALA A 35 -19.42 7.25 1.04
N PHE A 36 -18.54 8.11 0.53
CA PHE A 36 -17.35 8.57 1.26
C PHE A 36 -17.73 9.41 2.49
N VAL A 37 -18.64 10.38 2.35
CA VAL A 37 -19.07 11.25 3.47
C VAL A 37 -19.79 10.43 4.54
N VAL A 38 -20.69 9.52 4.15
CA VAL A 38 -21.39 8.61 5.06
C VAL A 38 -20.39 7.68 5.77
N GLY A 39 -19.46 7.09 5.03
CA GLY A 39 -18.41 6.25 5.60
C GLY A 39 -17.49 7.01 6.56
N LEU A 40 -17.14 8.26 6.25
CA LEU A 40 -16.31 9.11 7.10
C LEU A 40 -17.05 9.45 8.39
N ALA A 41 -18.33 9.81 8.31
CA ALA A 41 -19.17 10.04 9.49
C ALA A 41 -19.24 8.78 10.37
N GLY A 42 -19.41 7.59 9.76
CA GLY A 42 -19.35 6.31 10.46
C GLY A 42 -18.03 6.08 11.17
N LEU A 43 -16.88 6.35 10.53
CA LEU A 43 -15.56 6.25 11.15
C LEU A 43 -15.37 7.25 12.30
N VAL A 44 -15.88 8.48 12.18
CA VAL A 44 -15.83 9.48 13.24
C VAL A 44 -16.67 9.05 14.45
N LEU A 45 -17.86 8.48 14.23
CA LEU A 45 -18.68 7.91 15.29
C LEU A 45 -17.96 6.73 15.97
N LEU A 46 -17.36 5.83 15.17
CA LEU A 46 -16.56 4.71 15.67
C LEU A 46 -15.37 5.22 16.51
N TYR A 47 -14.72 6.30 16.08
CA TYR A 47 -13.61 6.93 16.79
C TYR A 47 -14.07 7.48 18.14
N ARG A 48 -15.18 8.23 18.17
CA ARG A 48 -15.76 8.73 19.42
C ARG A 48 -16.18 7.61 20.36
N TYR A 49 -16.76 6.54 19.84
CA TYR A 49 -17.13 5.36 20.62
C TYR A 49 -15.88 4.68 21.21
N THR A 50 -14.88 4.41 20.38
CA THR A 50 -13.66 3.73 20.83
C THR A 50 -12.87 4.59 21.83
N SER A 51 -12.84 5.91 21.63
CA SER A 51 -12.19 6.86 22.54
C SER A 51 -12.90 7.00 23.89
N SER A 52 -14.19 6.67 23.99
CA SER A 52 -14.94 6.70 25.25
C SER A 52 -14.89 5.37 25.99
N HIS A 53 -14.79 4.25 25.27
CA HIS A 53 -14.85 2.90 25.85
C HIS A 53 -13.48 2.20 25.98
N HIS A 54 -12.40 2.78 25.43
CA HIS A 54 -11.05 2.20 25.44
C HIS A 54 -10.95 0.79 24.82
N VAL A 55 -11.93 0.40 24.00
CA VAL A 55 -11.98 -0.91 23.33
C VAL A 55 -12.26 -0.72 21.84
N GLY A 56 -11.38 -1.26 21.00
CA GLY A 56 -11.60 -1.32 19.55
C GLY A 56 -12.65 -2.36 19.18
N ILE A 57 -13.60 -1.97 18.32
CA ILE A 57 -14.68 -2.86 17.87
C ILE A 57 -14.20 -3.90 16.84
N ILE A 58 -13.28 -3.50 15.94
CA ILE A 58 -12.85 -4.36 14.82
C ILE A 58 -11.76 -5.34 15.25
N TYR A 59 -10.74 -4.79 15.87
CA TYR A 59 -9.69 -5.55 16.51
C TYR A 59 -9.82 -5.21 17.98
N TRP A 60 -10.02 -6.22 18.83
CA TRP A 60 -10.44 -6.17 20.25
C TRP A 60 -9.44 -5.46 21.19
N TRP A 61 -8.88 -4.34 20.73
CA TRP A 61 -7.78 -3.62 21.31
C TRP A 61 -7.77 -2.16 20.88
N GLU A 62 -7.11 -1.30 21.66
CA GLU A 62 -7.08 0.14 21.39
C GLU A 62 -6.42 0.46 20.02
N PRO A 63 -7.15 1.06 19.07
CA PRO A 63 -6.62 1.44 17.76
C PRO A 63 -5.70 2.66 17.88
N THR A 64 -4.52 2.56 17.26
CA THR A 64 -3.55 3.66 17.18
C THR A 64 -3.98 4.75 16.20
N LYS A 65 -3.32 5.92 16.25
CA LYS A 65 -3.50 7.00 15.24
C LYS A 65 -3.30 6.47 13.81
N LEU A 66 -2.29 5.61 13.63
CA LEU A 66 -2.00 4.94 12.34
C LEU A 66 -3.17 4.06 11.89
N THR A 67 -3.80 3.31 12.82
CA THR A 67 -4.95 2.45 12.51
C THR A 67 -6.15 3.24 12.00
N TRP A 68 -6.42 4.41 12.59
CA TRP A 68 -7.49 5.29 12.11
C TRP A 68 -7.19 5.88 10.74
N LEU A 69 -5.95 6.33 10.54
CA LEU A 69 -5.50 6.82 9.25
C LEU A 69 -5.63 5.72 8.17
N PHE A 70 -5.24 4.49 8.48
CA PHE A 70 -5.42 3.34 7.61
C PHE A 70 -6.88 3.09 7.23
N ARG A 71 -7.81 3.15 8.19
CA ARG A 71 -9.25 2.97 7.92
C ARG A 71 -9.81 4.05 7.00
N VAL A 72 -9.41 5.30 7.21
CA VAL A 72 -9.77 6.41 6.31
C VAL A 72 -9.17 6.20 4.92
N SER A 73 -7.91 5.78 4.83
CA SER A 73 -7.25 5.48 3.55
C SER A 73 -7.91 4.32 2.80
N LEU A 74 -8.33 3.25 3.50
CA LEU A 74 -9.12 2.17 2.92
C LEU A 74 -10.47 2.68 2.40
N LEU A 75 -11.15 3.53 3.16
CA LEU A 75 -12.42 4.14 2.72
C LEU A 75 -12.21 4.97 1.44
N VAL A 76 -11.14 5.76 1.35
CA VAL A 76 -10.79 6.52 0.14
C VAL A 76 -10.58 5.56 -1.05
N LEU A 77 -9.81 4.49 -0.88
CA LEU A 77 -9.57 3.53 -1.96
C LEU A 77 -10.86 2.83 -2.40
N VAL A 78 -11.70 2.39 -1.45
CA VAL A 78 -12.97 1.72 -1.75
C VAL A 78 -13.96 2.66 -2.45
N CYS A 79 -14.02 3.92 -2.07
CA CYS A 79 -14.95 4.87 -2.69
C CYS A 79 -14.47 5.41 -4.05
N PHE A 80 -13.15 5.57 -4.25
CA PHE A 80 -12.63 6.27 -5.43
C PHE A 80 -11.82 5.39 -6.38
N ALA A 81 -11.05 4.41 -5.89
CA ALA A 81 -10.19 3.55 -6.72
C ALA A 81 -10.90 2.28 -7.20
N VAL A 82 -11.75 1.67 -6.38
CA VAL A 82 -12.45 0.41 -6.70
C VAL A 82 -13.54 0.59 -7.79
N PRO A 83 -14.45 1.58 -7.72
CA PRO A 83 -15.56 1.67 -8.66
C PRO A 83 -15.19 1.82 -10.16
N PRO A 84 -14.14 2.56 -10.58
CA PRO A 84 -13.75 2.57 -11.99
C PRO A 84 -13.31 1.18 -12.49
N MET A 85 -12.81 0.30 -11.61
CA MET A 85 -12.44 -1.08 -11.96
C MET A 85 -13.63 -2.00 -12.20
N PHE A 86 -14.87 -1.60 -11.89
CA PHE A 86 -16.06 -2.42 -12.09
C PHE A 86 -17.08 -1.83 -13.06
N ARG A 87 -16.93 -0.56 -13.47
CA ARG A 87 -17.89 0.11 -14.39
C ARG A 87 -17.95 -0.50 -15.79
N ASN A 88 -16.84 -1.04 -16.30
CA ASN A 88 -16.77 -1.50 -17.70
C ASN A 88 -16.45 -3.00 -17.79
N SER A 89 -17.43 -3.83 -17.43
CA SER A 89 -17.30 -5.29 -17.33
C SER A 89 -16.76 -5.93 -18.64
N ALA A 90 -17.16 -5.43 -19.80
CA ALA A 90 -16.69 -5.93 -21.10
C ALA A 90 -15.20 -5.64 -21.35
N LYS A 91 -14.74 -4.40 -21.12
CA LYS A 91 -13.30 -4.06 -21.21
C LYS A 91 -12.49 -4.81 -20.16
N ASN A 92 -12.98 -4.92 -18.93
CA ASN A 92 -12.25 -5.58 -17.84
C ASN A 92 -12.13 -7.09 -18.07
N ARG A 93 -13.17 -7.73 -18.64
CA ARG A 93 -13.09 -9.14 -19.04
C ARG A 93 -12.03 -9.39 -20.11
N ARG A 94 -11.84 -8.47 -21.05
CA ARG A 94 -10.75 -8.55 -22.05
C ARG A 94 -9.37 -8.42 -21.41
N HIS A 95 -9.17 -7.43 -20.53
CA HIS A 95 -7.92 -7.28 -19.78
C HIS A 95 -7.62 -8.52 -18.91
N TRP A 96 -8.63 -9.05 -18.23
CA TRP A 96 -8.50 -10.24 -17.38
C TRP A 96 -8.15 -11.49 -18.19
N ARG A 97 -8.76 -11.69 -19.37
CA ARG A 97 -8.39 -12.80 -20.27
C ARG A 97 -6.91 -12.74 -20.67
N ARG A 98 -6.41 -11.55 -21.04
CA ARG A 98 -4.98 -11.37 -21.36
C ARG A 98 -4.08 -11.60 -20.13
N PHE A 99 -4.49 -11.09 -18.97
CA PHE A 99 -3.75 -11.26 -17.73
C PHE A 99 -3.62 -12.73 -17.33
N ARG A 100 -4.69 -13.52 -17.45
CA ARG A 100 -4.70 -14.95 -17.13
C ARG A 100 -3.84 -15.81 -18.04
N THR A 101 -3.49 -15.32 -19.23
CA THR A 101 -2.56 -16.03 -20.13
C THR A 101 -1.13 -16.04 -19.55
N ASN A 102 -0.76 -15.02 -18.76
CA ASN A 102 0.55 -14.94 -18.14
C ASN A 102 0.55 -15.60 -16.75
N ARG A 103 1.14 -16.81 -16.65
CA ARG A 103 1.22 -17.58 -15.39
C ARG A 103 1.91 -16.81 -14.26
N VAL A 104 2.99 -16.09 -14.56
CA VAL A 104 3.74 -15.31 -13.57
C VAL A 104 2.85 -14.22 -12.98
N ALA A 105 2.12 -13.51 -13.84
CA ALA A 105 1.21 -12.45 -13.40
C ALA A 105 0.09 -12.99 -12.49
N VAL A 106 -0.47 -14.16 -12.82
CA VAL A 106 -1.51 -14.81 -11.98
C VAL A 106 -0.95 -15.25 -10.63
N ILE A 107 0.25 -15.83 -10.58
CA ILE A 107 0.90 -16.22 -9.32
C ILE A 107 1.18 -14.99 -8.45
N SER A 108 1.70 -13.90 -9.03
CA SER A 108 1.92 -12.64 -8.32
C SER A 108 0.62 -12.06 -7.75
N LEU A 109 -0.47 -12.09 -8.53
CA LEU A 109 -1.77 -11.63 -8.06
C LEU A 109 -2.29 -12.51 -6.90
N ALA A 110 -2.18 -13.83 -7.02
CA ALA A 110 -2.58 -14.75 -5.96
C ALA A 110 -1.80 -14.49 -4.66
N TYR A 111 -0.47 -14.32 -4.76
CA TYR A 111 0.37 -13.96 -3.64
C TYR A 111 -0.06 -12.63 -2.99
N LEU A 112 -0.29 -11.58 -3.78
CA LEU A 112 -0.74 -10.28 -3.26
C LEU A 112 -2.11 -10.37 -2.58
N VAL A 113 -3.05 -11.13 -3.15
CA VAL A 113 -4.37 -11.34 -2.53
C VAL A 113 -4.23 -12.06 -1.19
N VAL A 114 -3.44 -13.13 -1.14
CA VAL A 114 -3.16 -13.86 0.11
C VAL A 114 -2.48 -12.95 1.13
N PHE A 115 -1.48 -12.16 0.71
CA PHE A 115 -0.80 -11.19 1.56
C PHE A 115 -1.78 -10.19 2.17
N VAL A 116 -2.65 -9.57 1.35
CA VAL A 116 -3.63 -8.57 1.80
C VAL A 116 -4.66 -9.21 2.74
N LEU A 117 -5.14 -10.42 2.43
CA LEU A 117 -6.11 -11.13 3.27
C LEU A 117 -5.51 -11.46 4.64
N LEU A 118 -4.30 -12.00 4.68
CA LEU A 118 -3.58 -12.30 5.92
C LEU A 118 -3.27 -11.03 6.71
N ALA A 119 -2.80 -9.97 6.04
CA ALA A 119 -2.52 -8.69 6.68
C ALA A 119 -3.79 -8.05 7.29
N LEU A 120 -4.94 -8.16 6.62
CA LEU A 120 -6.18 -7.50 7.07
C LEU A 120 -6.94 -8.34 8.10
N VAL A 121 -7.05 -9.65 7.89
CA VAL A 121 -7.86 -10.55 8.73
C VAL A 121 -7.00 -11.24 9.80
N GLY A 122 -5.73 -11.51 9.52
CA GLY A 122 -4.84 -12.24 10.42
C GLY A 122 -4.74 -11.66 11.83
N PRO A 123 -4.55 -10.34 12.01
CA PRO A 123 -4.54 -9.74 13.35
C PRO A 123 -5.87 -9.92 14.11
N ALA A 124 -7.02 -9.96 13.40
CA ALA A 124 -8.32 -10.21 14.04
C ALA A 124 -8.46 -11.66 14.51
N LEU A 125 -7.85 -12.62 13.81
CA LEU A 125 -7.91 -14.04 14.16
C LEU A 125 -6.90 -14.44 15.23
N MET A 126 -5.65 -13.98 15.10
CA MET A 126 -4.54 -14.38 15.99
C MET A 126 -4.39 -13.47 17.21
N GLY A 127 -5.03 -12.30 17.22
CA GLY A 127 -4.81 -11.32 18.26
C GLY A 127 -3.43 -10.65 18.15
N ARG A 128 -3.01 -10.01 19.25
CA ARG A 128 -1.67 -9.41 19.35
C ARG A 128 -0.63 -10.48 19.71
N PRO A 129 0.61 -10.40 19.19
CA PRO A 129 1.70 -11.28 19.62
C PRO A 129 2.03 -11.06 21.10
N ARG A 130 1.48 -11.89 22.00
CA ARG A 130 1.70 -11.79 23.44
C ARG A 130 2.98 -12.52 23.84
N PRO A 131 3.78 -11.96 24.77
CA PRO A 131 4.95 -12.66 25.29
C PRO A 131 4.51 -13.80 26.20
N HIS A 132 5.03 -15.00 25.94
CA HIS A 132 4.83 -16.17 26.79
C HIS A 132 6.19 -16.62 27.33
N ILE A 133 6.56 -16.15 28.52
CA ILE A 133 7.91 -16.33 29.09
C ILE A 133 8.31 -17.82 29.15
N HIS A 134 7.36 -18.70 29.48
CA HIS A 134 7.62 -20.15 29.54
C HIS A 134 7.81 -20.80 28.16
N ALA A 135 7.34 -20.14 27.10
CA ALA A 135 7.45 -20.58 25.72
C ALA A 135 8.60 -19.84 24.99
N ALA A 136 9.57 -19.26 25.69
CA ALA A 136 10.67 -18.55 25.04
C ALA A 136 11.53 -19.50 24.18
N ARG A 137 11.94 -19.01 23.01
CA ARG A 137 12.94 -19.62 22.11
C ARG A 137 12.64 -21.05 21.61
N GLN A 138 11.38 -21.46 21.55
CA GLN A 138 10.97 -22.76 20.98
C GLN A 138 11.42 -22.90 19.52
N PRO A 139 11.91 -24.08 19.11
CA PRO A 139 12.29 -24.33 17.73
C PRO A 139 11.06 -24.45 16.81
N PRO A 140 11.20 -24.14 15.51
CA PRO A 140 10.17 -24.44 14.51
C PRO A 140 9.92 -25.94 14.35
N LEU A 141 8.76 -26.32 13.79
CA LEU A 141 8.25 -27.70 13.71
C LEU A 141 9.25 -28.74 13.18
N LEU A 142 10.11 -28.36 12.23
CA LEU A 142 11.08 -29.26 11.57
C LEU A 142 12.49 -29.18 12.17
N PHE A 143 12.66 -28.46 13.26
CA PHE A 143 13.95 -28.21 13.88
C PHE A 143 13.92 -28.62 15.35
N SER A 144 15.12 -28.81 15.91
CA SER A 144 15.32 -29.13 17.31
C SER A 144 16.32 -28.19 17.95
N ALA A 145 16.11 -27.84 19.21
CA ALA A 145 17.01 -26.99 19.99
C ALA A 145 17.42 -27.69 21.28
N LYS A 146 18.68 -27.50 21.71
CA LYS A 146 19.17 -28.07 22.96
C LYS A 146 18.48 -27.42 24.16
N GLU A 147 17.90 -28.25 25.02
CA GLU A 147 17.25 -27.82 26.26
C GLU A 147 18.28 -27.24 27.24
N GLY A 148 17.91 -26.20 27.98
CA GLY A 148 18.76 -25.50 28.95
C GLY A 148 19.78 -24.52 28.36
N MET A 149 20.14 -24.66 27.08
CA MET A 149 21.02 -23.69 26.38
C MET A 149 20.21 -22.65 25.61
N VAL A 150 19.20 -23.11 24.87
CA VAL A 150 18.37 -22.24 24.00
C VAL A 150 16.97 -22.08 24.57
N THR A 151 16.36 -23.16 25.04
CA THR A 151 15.00 -23.18 25.60
C THR A 151 15.01 -23.54 27.08
N ALA A 152 14.29 -22.79 27.90
CA ALA A 152 14.18 -23.04 29.34
C ALA A 152 13.16 -24.14 29.67
N ASN A 153 12.02 -24.15 28.97
CA ASN A 153 11.02 -25.21 29.04
C ASN A 153 10.68 -25.65 27.62
N CYS A 154 10.66 -26.94 27.34
CA CYS A 154 10.20 -27.44 26.04
C CYS A 154 8.68 -27.65 26.02
N ILE A 155 8.01 -27.13 24.99
CA ILE A 155 6.57 -27.37 24.77
C ILE A 155 6.33 -28.60 23.91
N GLY A 156 7.27 -28.93 23.02
CA GLY A 156 7.23 -30.14 22.21
C GLY A 156 7.74 -31.37 22.95
N HIS A 157 7.96 -32.45 22.19
CA HIS A 157 8.57 -33.66 22.72
C HIS A 157 10.08 -33.48 22.87
N THR A 158 10.64 -33.96 23.98
CA THR A 158 12.08 -33.96 24.21
C THR A 158 12.69 -35.32 23.86
N VAL A 159 13.79 -35.30 23.11
CA VAL A 159 14.53 -36.52 22.74
C VAL A 159 16.01 -36.26 22.97
N GLY A 160 16.64 -36.99 23.90
CA GLY A 160 18.08 -36.88 24.17
C GLY A 160 18.55 -35.50 24.61
N GLY A 161 17.73 -34.74 25.36
CA GLY A 161 18.06 -33.37 25.79
C GLY A 161 17.86 -32.29 24.70
N TYR A 162 17.22 -32.65 23.59
CA TYR A 162 16.79 -31.71 22.55
C TYR A 162 15.26 -31.57 22.57
N CYS A 163 14.80 -30.33 22.61
CA CYS A 163 13.42 -29.96 22.39
C CYS A 163 13.10 -30.01 20.90
N GLN A 164 12.08 -30.78 20.51
CA GLN A 164 11.56 -30.82 19.14
C GLN A 164 10.48 -29.76 18.93
N GLY A 165 10.39 -29.21 17.72
CA GLY A 165 9.34 -28.26 17.35
C GLY A 165 7.93 -28.82 17.53
N SER A 166 6.98 -27.96 17.91
CA SER A 166 5.58 -28.32 18.18
C SER A 166 4.62 -27.64 17.21
N LEU A 167 3.47 -28.27 16.95
CA LEU A 167 2.39 -27.67 16.16
C LEU A 167 1.78 -26.43 16.83
N THR A 168 1.95 -26.26 18.14
CA THR A 168 1.49 -25.05 18.85
C THR A 168 2.23 -23.80 18.37
N TYR A 169 3.52 -23.93 18.03
CA TYR A 169 4.35 -22.85 17.52
C TYR A 169 5.08 -23.31 16.24
N PRO A 170 4.40 -23.36 15.08
CA PRO A 170 4.93 -23.98 13.87
C PRO A 170 6.24 -23.35 13.36
N LEU A 171 6.35 -22.02 13.49
CA LEU A 171 7.56 -21.25 13.15
C LEU A 171 8.47 -21.01 14.37
N GLY A 172 8.18 -21.65 15.50
CA GLY A 172 8.85 -21.39 16.76
C GLY A 172 8.42 -20.08 17.41
N THR A 173 9.21 -19.62 18.37
CA THR A 173 8.89 -18.43 19.17
C THR A 173 10.09 -17.49 19.32
N SER A 174 9.83 -16.22 19.60
CA SER A 174 10.86 -15.22 19.88
C SER A 174 11.58 -15.46 21.20
N ALA A 175 12.61 -14.65 21.46
CA ALA A 175 13.29 -14.61 22.75
C ALA A 175 12.34 -14.28 23.93
N LEU A 176 11.24 -13.58 23.67
CA LEU A 176 10.20 -13.25 24.63
C LEU A 176 9.05 -14.28 24.64
N GLY A 177 9.17 -15.36 23.86
CA GLY A 177 8.16 -16.41 23.71
C GLY A 177 6.93 -15.99 22.93
N GLN A 178 7.04 -14.97 22.06
CA GLN A 178 5.96 -14.61 21.13
C GLN A 178 5.96 -15.58 19.96
N ASP A 179 4.77 -16.00 19.51
CA ASP A 179 4.62 -16.84 18.32
C ASP A 179 5.15 -16.13 17.07
N MET A 180 6.09 -16.78 16.36
CA MET A 180 6.65 -16.26 15.12
C MET A 180 5.61 -16.13 14.00
N VAL A 181 4.58 -16.98 13.96
CA VAL A 181 3.49 -16.84 12.98
C VAL A 181 2.72 -15.55 13.23
N ALA A 182 2.38 -15.27 14.49
CA ALA A 182 1.70 -14.03 14.87
C ALA A 182 2.56 -12.79 14.59
N LEU A 183 3.88 -12.87 14.82
CA LEU A 183 4.83 -11.78 14.51
C LEU A 183 4.92 -11.51 12.99
N VAL A 184 4.96 -12.55 12.16
CA VAL A 184 4.96 -12.39 10.69
C VAL A 184 3.66 -11.74 10.22
N VAL A 185 2.51 -12.22 10.70
CA VAL A 185 1.20 -11.65 10.35
C VAL A 185 1.05 -10.20 10.82
N SER A 186 1.58 -9.88 12.01
CA SER A 186 1.69 -8.51 12.52
C SER A 186 2.51 -7.61 11.59
N GLY A 187 3.69 -8.07 11.17
CA GLY A 187 4.54 -7.36 10.21
C GLY A 187 3.84 -7.11 8.86
N MET A 188 3.12 -8.12 8.34
CA MET A 188 2.31 -7.98 7.13
C MET A 188 1.23 -6.91 7.28
N HIS A 189 0.56 -6.85 8.43
CA HIS A 189 -0.42 -5.82 8.74
C HIS A 189 0.19 -4.42 8.72
N VAL A 190 1.32 -4.22 9.40
CA VAL A 190 2.03 -2.93 9.43
C VAL A 190 2.49 -2.51 8.03
N SER A 191 3.08 -3.43 7.25
CA SER A 191 3.49 -3.15 5.86
C SER A 191 2.31 -2.76 4.97
N LEU A 192 1.15 -3.41 5.14
CA LEU A 192 -0.08 -3.05 4.41
C LEU A 192 -0.57 -1.65 4.80
N GLN A 193 -0.58 -1.33 6.10
CA GLN A 193 -0.98 -0.01 6.60
C GLN A 193 -0.11 1.09 5.98
N VAL A 194 1.21 0.93 6.07
CA VAL A 194 2.19 1.88 5.54
C VAL A 194 1.99 2.08 4.04
N SER A 195 1.86 0.99 3.29
CA SER A 195 1.71 1.04 1.82
C SER A 195 0.41 1.75 1.40
N VAL A 196 -0.71 1.38 2.01
CA VAL A 196 -2.04 1.92 1.66
C VAL A 196 -2.15 3.40 2.00
N ILE A 197 -1.73 3.80 3.19
CA ILE A 197 -1.83 5.19 3.60
C ILE A 197 -0.91 6.06 2.74
N THR A 198 0.34 5.64 2.54
CA THR A 198 1.31 6.40 1.75
C THR A 198 0.81 6.58 0.31
N ALA A 199 0.23 5.53 -0.29
CA ALA A 199 -0.35 5.59 -1.63
C ALA A 199 -1.51 6.60 -1.73
N VAL A 200 -2.35 6.72 -0.71
CA VAL A 200 -3.49 7.67 -0.70
C VAL A 200 -3.02 9.13 -0.70
N PHE A 201 -1.86 9.45 -0.12
CA PHE A 201 -1.28 10.79 -0.23
C PHE A 201 -0.47 10.98 -1.52
N MET A 202 0.35 9.99 -1.86
CA MET A 202 1.33 10.09 -2.94
C MET A 202 0.67 10.12 -4.32
N ILE A 203 -0.31 9.24 -4.59
CA ILE A 203 -0.93 9.10 -5.92
C ILE A 203 -1.66 10.38 -6.33
N PRO A 204 -2.58 10.95 -5.53
CA PRO A 204 -3.30 12.15 -5.93
C PRO A 204 -2.37 13.34 -6.12
N LEU A 205 -1.37 13.51 -5.24
CA LEU A 205 -0.42 14.62 -5.34
C LEU A 205 0.47 14.50 -6.59
N ALA A 206 1.04 13.32 -6.83
CA ALA A 206 1.82 13.05 -8.04
C ALA A 206 1.02 13.29 -9.31
N THR A 207 -0.19 12.73 -9.34
CA THR A 207 -1.06 12.78 -10.52
C THR A 207 -1.55 14.20 -10.78
N ALA A 208 -1.95 14.94 -9.75
CA ALA A 208 -2.41 16.32 -9.88
C ALA A 208 -1.30 17.24 -10.37
N VAL A 209 -0.12 17.20 -9.73
CA VAL A 209 1.01 18.05 -10.12
C VAL A 209 1.50 17.70 -11.52
N GLY A 210 1.64 16.40 -11.83
CA GLY A 210 2.08 15.93 -13.15
C GLY A 210 1.12 16.31 -14.28
N LEU A 211 -0.20 16.12 -14.07
CA LEU A 211 -1.23 16.51 -15.03
C LEU A 211 -1.25 18.02 -15.28
N VAL A 212 -1.26 18.82 -14.22
CA VAL A 212 -1.35 20.28 -14.33
C VAL A 212 -0.10 20.85 -15.00
N ALA A 213 1.09 20.39 -14.60
CA ALA A 213 2.35 20.82 -15.20
C ALA A 213 2.43 20.42 -16.68
N GLY A 214 2.17 19.15 -17.00
CA GLY A 214 2.27 18.65 -18.38
C GLY A 214 1.24 19.27 -19.32
N TYR A 215 0.01 19.48 -18.85
CA TYR A 215 -1.04 20.07 -19.69
C TYR A 215 -0.83 21.58 -19.89
N SER A 216 -0.51 22.32 -18.83
CA SER A 216 -0.47 23.78 -18.89
C SER A 216 0.78 24.32 -19.59
N GLY A 217 1.93 23.64 -19.46
CA GLY A 217 3.20 24.11 -20.00
C GLY A 217 3.64 25.48 -19.43
N GLY A 218 4.64 26.08 -20.08
CA GLY A 218 5.09 27.45 -19.81
C GLY A 218 5.48 27.71 -18.34
N ALA A 219 4.97 28.81 -17.78
CA ALA A 219 5.32 29.25 -16.43
C ALA A 219 4.78 28.30 -15.33
N ILE A 220 3.56 27.76 -15.47
CA ILE A 220 2.96 26.86 -14.48
C ILE A 220 3.79 25.59 -14.36
N ASP A 221 4.15 25.01 -15.51
CA ASP A 221 5.03 23.86 -15.57
C ASP A 221 6.39 24.15 -14.90
N THR A 222 7.01 25.26 -15.27
CA THR A 222 8.30 25.69 -14.71
C THR A 222 8.22 25.81 -13.19
N VAL A 223 7.22 26.52 -12.64
CA VAL A 223 7.09 26.72 -11.18
C VAL A 223 6.86 25.38 -10.46
N LEU A 224 5.96 24.53 -10.96
CA LEU A 224 5.67 23.25 -10.35
C LEU A 224 6.88 22.31 -10.38
N MET A 225 7.59 22.23 -11.51
CA MET A 225 8.78 21.38 -11.62
C MET A 225 9.94 21.94 -10.80
N ARG A 226 10.08 23.27 -10.68
CA ARG A 226 11.08 23.87 -9.78
C ARG A 226 10.80 23.56 -8.32
N TYR A 227 9.53 23.58 -7.90
CA TYR A 227 9.16 23.13 -6.57
C TYR A 227 9.52 21.65 -6.36
N VAL A 228 9.21 20.77 -7.32
CA VAL A 228 9.58 19.35 -7.26
C VAL A 228 11.10 19.17 -7.18
N ASP A 229 11.88 19.91 -7.98
CA ASP A 229 13.35 19.88 -7.95
C ASP A 229 13.90 20.28 -6.56
N VAL A 230 13.42 21.39 -6.01
CA VAL A 230 13.82 21.88 -4.68
C VAL A 230 13.42 20.88 -3.59
N GLN A 231 12.19 20.35 -3.64
CA GLN A 231 11.71 19.38 -2.66
C GLN A 231 12.48 18.06 -2.71
N GLN A 232 12.97 17.64 -3.89
CA GLN A 232 13.76 16.41 -4.04
C GLN A 232 15.25 16.59 -3.71
N SER A 233 15.73 17.83 -3.57
CA SER A 233 17.10 18.09 -3.11
C SER A 233 17.33 17.63 -1.67
N VAL A 234 16.26 17.59 -0.86
CA VAL A 234 16.30 17.09 0.52
C VAL A 234 15.65 15.70 0.56
N PRO A 235 16.39 14.64 0.91
CA PRO A 235 15.81 13.30 1.03
C PRO A 235 14.72 13.25 2.10
N ALA A 236 13.57 12.64 1.79
CA ALA A 236 12.46 12.49 2.74
C ALA A 236 12.88 11.76 4.03
N PHE A 237 13.86 10.86 3.94
CA PHE A 237 14.45 10.19 5.09
C PHE A 237 15.13 11.17 6.07
N VAL A 238 15.85 12.18 5.58
CA VAL A 238 16.50 13.18 6.44
C VAL A 238 15.44 13.98 7.20
N VAL A 239 14.36 14.37 6.53
CA VAL A 239 13.22 15.05 7.16
C VAL A 239 12.58 14.17 8.23
N TYR A 240 12.43 12.87 7.95
CA TYR A 240 11.91 11.91 8.93
C TYR A 240 12.83 11.79 10.15
N LEU A 241 14.15 11.69 9.98
CA LEU A 241 15.10 11.63 11.10
C LEU A 241 15.01 12.85 12.02
N ILE A 242 14.93 14.04 11.44
CA ILE A 242 14.76 15.28 12.22
C ILE A 242 13.47 15.20 13.03
N LEU A 243 12.38 14.71 12.44
CA LEU A 243 11.12 14.57 13.16
C LEU A 243 11.20 13.52 14.28
N VAL A 244 11.90 12.40 14.04
CA VAL A 244 12.15 11.38 15.07
C VAL A 244 12.91 11.98 16.25
N PHE A 245 13.93 12.80 15.98
CA PHE A 245 14.69 13.48 17.04
C PHE A 245 13.82 14.44 17.86
N LEU A 246 12.85 15.12 17.23
CA LEU A 246 12.00 16.11 17.89
C LEU A 246 10.80 15.50 18.63
N THR A 247 10.15 14.49 18.04
CA THR A 247 8.87 13.94 18.54
C THR A 247 8.94 12.49 18.98
N GLY A 248 10.10 11.85 18.83
CA GLY A 248 10.28 10.41 18.98
C GLY A 248 9.89 9.61 17.73
N PRO A 249 10.22 8.32 17.68
CA PRO A 249 9.86 7.44 16.57
C PRO A 249 8.35 7.30 16.41
N SER A 250 7.85 7.37 15.18
CA SER A 250 6.40 7.33 14.90
C SER A 250 6.11 6.82 13.50
N LEU A 251 5.42 5.69 13.38
CA LEU A 251 4.98 5.17 12.08
C LEU A 251 3.98 6.11 11.39
N PHE A 252 3.19 6.85 12.18
CA PHE A 252 2.31 7.89 11.63
C PHE A 252 3.13 9.00 10.95
N ALA A 253 4.18 9.48 11.62
CA ALA A 253 5.09 10.46 11.06
C ALA A 253 5.78 9.96 9.79
N PHE A 254 6.28 8.71 9.82
CA PHE A 254 6.92 8.06 8.68
C PHE A 254 6.00 8.15 7.45
N VAL A 255 4.77 7.64 7.58
CA VAL A 255 3.82 7.57 6.48
C VAL A 255 3.42 8.97 5.96
N VAL A 256 3.27 9.96 6.84
CA VAL A 256 2.96 11.34 6.43
C VAL A 256 4.13 11.97 5.67
N VAL A 257 5.35 11.88 6.20
CA VAL A 257 6.55 12.45 5.59
C VAL A 257 6.82 11.81 4.22
N PHE A 258 6.83 10.47 4.16
CA PHE A 258 7.08 9.78 2.90
C PHE A 258 5.92 9.91 1.92
N GLY A 259 4.67 9.99 2.37
CA GLY A 259 3.50 10.22 1.52
C GLY A 259 3.51 11.61 0.87
N LEU A 260 3.96 12.62 1.61
CA LEU A 260 3.98 14.01 1.15
C LEU A 260 5.29 14.44 0.48
N LEU A 261 6.36 13.65 0.54
CA LEU A 261 7.65 14.00 -0.06
C LEU A 261 8.13 12.99 -1.13
N ASN A 262 7.63 11.76 -1.17
CA ASN A 262 8.11 10.73 -2.12
C ASN A 262 7.27 10.59 -3.40
N TRP A 263 6.62 11.67 -3.86
CA TRP A 263 5.71 11.66 -5.02
C TRP A 263 6.33 12.30 -6.28
N GLY A 264 7.38 13.12 -6.14
CA GLY A 264 7.94 13.91 -7.25
C GLY A 264 8.38 13.11 -8.48
N ASN A 265 8.98 11.93 -8.30
CA ASN A 265 9.38 11.07 -9.42
C ASN A 265 8.17 10.62 -10.24
N VAL A 266 7.08 10.27 -9.56
CA VAL A 266 5.83 9.86 -10.22
C VAL A 266 5.20 11.07 -10.91
N ALA A 267 5.24 12.25 -10.32
CA ALA A 267 4.77 13.48 -10.97
C ALA A 267 5.51 13.78 -12.28
N ARG A 268 6.84 13.60 -12.31
CA ARG A 268 7.64 13.78 -13.53
C ARG A 268 7.25 12.77 -14.61
N LEU A 269 7.08 11.50 -14.26
CA LEU A 269 6.64 10.46 -15.19
C LEU A 269 5.27 10.79 -15.79
N VAL A 270 4.31 11.17 -14.94
CA VAL A 270 2.97 11.59 -15.38
C VAL A 270 3.06 12.82 -16.28
N ARG A 271 3.84 13.83 -15.90
CA ARG A 271 4.06 15.03 -16.72
C ARG A 271 4.56 14.68 -18.12
N SER A 272 5.58 13.82 -18.22
CA SER A 272 6.15 13.43 -19.51
C SER A 272 5.12 12.73 -20.41
N GLU A 273 4.33 11.83 -19.85
CA GLU A 273 3.23 11.17 -20.60
C GLU A 273 2.17 12.19 -21.03
N VAL A 274 1.81 13.13 -20.14
CA VAL A 274 0.79 14.15 -20.45
C VAL A 274 1.24 15.08 -21.57
N ILE A 275 2.52 15.44 -21.64
CA ILE A 275 3.08 16.25 -22.74
C ILE A 275 2.89 15.53 -24.07
N GLN A 276 3.08 14.21 -24.12
CA GLN A 276 2.84 13.45 -25.34
C GLN A 276 1.33 13.35 -25.65
N ARG A 277 0.52 12.99 -24.64
CA ARG A 277 -0.92 12.76 -24.84
C ARG A 277 -1.71 14.01 -25.18
N ARG A 278 -1.28 15.20 -24.75
CA ARG A 278 -1.97 16.45 -25.07
C ARG A 278 -1.84 16.86 -26.55
N GLU A 279 -0.86 16.29 -27.26
CA GLU A 279 -0.59 16.55 -28.69
C GLU A 279 -1.35 15.58 -29.62
N GLU A 280 -2.08 14.62 -29.05
CA GLU A 280 -2.88 13.65 -29.80
C GLU A 280 -4.11 14.32 -30.46
N GLN A 281 -4.49 13.80 -31.64
CA GLN A 281 -5.57 14.36 -32.47
C GLN A 281 -6.92 14.45 -31.74
N TYR A 282 -7.23 13.49 -30.85
CA TYR A 282 -8.49 13.52 -30.09
C TYR A 282 -8.55 14.66 -29.06
N ILE A 283 -7.39 15.11 -28.55
CA ILE A 283 -7.31 16.27 -27.64
C ILE A 283 -7.42 17.57 -28.42
N GLU A 284 -6.84 17.64 -29.62
CA GLU A 284 -7.00 18.78 -30.52
C GLU A 284 -8.45 18.95 -30.95
N ALA A 285 -9.11 17.87 -31.38
CA ALA A 285 -10.53 17.88 -31.74
C ALA A 285 -11.41 18.33 -30.56
N ALA A 286 -11.15 17.83 -29.34
CA ALA A 286 -11.89 18.25 -28.14
C ALA A 286 -11.68 19.75 -27.82
N ARG A 287 -10.48 20.29 -28.02
CA ARG A 287 -10.20 21.73 -27.84
C ARG A 287 -10.93 22.57 -28.86
N SER A 288 -10.90 22.18 -30.14
CA SER A 288 -11.61 22.87 -31.22
C SER A 288 -13.13 22.83 -31.04
N ALA A 289 -13.65 21.77 -30.41
CA ALA A 289 -15.06 21.66 -30.02
C ALA A 289 -15.44 22.49 -28.76
N GLY A 290 -14.49 23.23 -28.17
CA GLY A 290 -14.75 24.10 -27.01
C GLY A 290 -14.86 23.36 -25.66
N VAL A 291 -14.39 22.11 -25.57
CA VAL A 291 -14.43 21.34 -24.31
C VAL A 291 -13.54 22.02 -23.26
N SER A 292 -14.09 22.22 -22.05
CA SER A 292 -13.37 22.89 -20.96
C SER A 292 -12.09 22.14 -20.54
N ARG A 293 -11.04 22.89 -20.18
CA ARG A 293 -9.73 22.36 -19.76
C ARG A 293 -9.84 21.31 -18.65
N LEU A 294 -10.72 21.54 -17.66
CA LEU A 294 -10.94 20.61 -16.56
C LEU A 294 -11.56 19.28 -17.04
N THR A 295 -12.43 19.34 -18.05
CA THR A 295 -13.03 18.16 -18.66
C THR A 295 -11.99 17.40 -19.48
N ILE A 296 -11.14 18.10 -20.22
CA ILE A 296 -9.99 17.50 -20.93
C ILE A 296 -9.08 16.77 -19.94
N LEU A 297 -8.67 17.43 -18.85
CA LEU A 297 -7.82 16.83 -17.82
C LEU A 297 -8.46 15.58 -17.19
N ARG A 298 -9.72 15.66 -16.76
CA ARG A 298 -10.37 14.59 -15.98
C ARG A 298 -10.92 13.45 -16.81
N LYS A 299 -11.53 13.73 -17.97
CA LYS A 299 -12.22 12.73 -18.80
C LYS A 299 -11.35 12.21 -19.94
N HIS A 300 -10.37 12.98 -20.40
CA HIS A 300 -9.52 12.59 -21.54
C HIS A 300 -8.09 12.24 -21.10
N LEU A 301 -7.36 13.14 -20.43
CA LEU A 301 -5.94 12.88 -20.11
C LEU A 301 -5.74 11.92 -18.92
N LEU A 302 -6.39 12.16 -17.79
CA LEU A 302 -6.22 11.36 -16.57
C LEU A 302 -6.46 9.85 -16.80
N PRO A 303 -7.53 9.40 -17.50
CA PRO A 303 -7.72 7.98 -17.78
C PRO A 303 -6.62 7.40 -18.67
N ASN A 304 -6.11 8.17 -19.64
CA ASN A 304 -5.07 7.72 -20.57
C ASN A 304 -3.68 7.65 -19.92
N VAL A 305 -3.39 8.48 -18.92
CA VAL A 305 -2.11 8.42 -18.18
C VAL A 305 -2.17 7.54 -16.92
N SER A 306 -3.32 6.94 -16.63
CA SER A 306 -3.53 6.09 -15.45
C SER A 306 -2.58 4.89 -15.40
N ASN A 307 -2.18 4.35 -16.56
CA ASN A 307 -1.21 3.28 -16.64
C ASN A 307 0.17 3.72 -16.12
N THR A 308 0.63 4.92 -16.51
CA THR A 308 1.88 5.51 -16.02
C THR A 308 1.85 5.74 -14.52
N VAL A 309 0.72 6.23 -13.99
CA VAL A 309 0.50 6.38 -12.54
C VAL A 309 0.59 5.04 -11.82
N LEU A 310 -0.08 4.00 -12.35
CA LEU A 310 -0.11 2.66 -11.77
C LEU A 310 1.28 2.04 -11.71
N ILE A 311 2.02 2.09 -12.82
CA ILE A 311 3.38 1.55 -12.91
C ILE A 311 4.31 2.29 -11.94
N GLY A 312 4.31 3.63 -11.97
CA GLY A 312 5.15 4.44 -11.09
C GLY A 312 4.86 4.20 -9.60
N THR A 313 3.59 4.02 -9.24
CA THR A 313 3.19 3.73 -7.85
C THR A 313 3.56 2.32 -7.42
N THR A 314 3.43 1.34 -8.32
CA THR A 314 3.76 -0.07 -8.03
C THR A 314 5.24 -0.23 -7.65
N GLN A 315 6.13 0.58 -8.23
CA GLN A 315 7.55 0.59 -7.85
C GLN A 315 7.80 1.22 -6.46
N LYS A 316 6.98 2.20 -6.06
CA LYS A 316 7.16 2.94 -4.80
C LYS A 316 6.76 2.13 -3.58
N ILE A 317 5.73 1.30 -3.68
CA ILE A 317 5.22 0.51 -2.54
C ILE A 317 6.31 -0.39 -1.92
N PRO A 318 7.01 -1.27 -2.68
CA PRO A 318 8.08 -2.10 -2.11
C PRO A 318 9.23 -1.29 -1.52
N GLN A 319 9.61 -0.17 -2.16
CA GLN A 319 10.67 0.71 -1.66
C GLN A 319 10.31 1.31 -0.29
N LEU A 320 9.06 1.70 -0.09
CA LEU A 320 8.56 2.24 1.16
C LEU A 320 8.52 1.18 2.28
N VAL A 321 8.10 -0.04 1.96
CA VAL A 321 8.12 -1.16 2.91
C VAL A 321 9.55 -1.49 3.34
N LEU A 322 10.48 -1.61 2.37
CA LEU A 322 11.89 -1.86 2.68
C LEU A 322 12.49 -0.76 3.56
N LEU A 323 12.16 0.49 3.28
CA LEU A 323 12.64 1.62 4.07
C LEU A 323 12.05 1.60 5.48
N GLU A 324 10.73 1.38 5.63
CA GLU A 324 10.11 1.24 6.95
C GLU A 324 10.76 0.12 7.77
N THR A 325 10.98 -1.03 7.14
CA THR A 325 11.63 -2.20 7.77
C THR A 325 13.07 -1.87 8.16
N ALA A 326 13.83 -1.19 7.31
CA ALA A 326 15.20 -0.78 7.64
C ALA A 326 15.26 0.22 8.80
N LEU A 327 14.32 1.16 8.89
CA LEU A 327 14.31 2.17 9.96
C LEU A 327 13.84 1.60 11.29
N THR A 328 12.81 0.75 11.28
CA THR A 328 12.34 0.05 12.48
C THR A 328 13.35 -0.99 12.96
N PHE A 329 14.15 -1.57 12.05
CA PHE A 329 15.26 -2.45 12.41
C PHE A 329 16.35 -1.73 13.22
N ILE A 330 16.70 -0.48 12.86
CA ILE A 330 17.72 0.32 13.56
C ILE A 330 17.11 1.05 14.78
N GLU A 331 15.90 0.68 15.21
CA GLU A 331 15.19 1.30 16.36
C GLU A 331 14.91 2.81 16.17
N ILE A 332 14.94 3.30 14.93
CA ILE A 332 14.56 4.67 14.52
C ILE A 332 13.07 4.73 14.12
N GLY A 333 12.38 3.58 14.15
CA GLY A 333 10.94 3.46 13.97
C GLY A 333 10.19 3.30 15.30
N ASP A 334 8.89 3.57 15.29
CA ASP A 334 8.02 3.35 16.45
C ASP A 334 8.13 1.89 16.89
N ILE A 335 8.58 1.66 18.13
CA ILE A 335 8.55 0.34 18.75
C ILE A 335 7.08 0.10 19.03
N GLY A 336 6.43 -0.61 18.12
CA GLY A 336 4.99 -0.80 18.16
C GLY A 336 4.65 -1.66 19.37
N ARG A 337 4.43 -1.05 20.55
CA ARG A 337 4.13 -1.72 21.84
C ARG A 337 3.06 -2.81 21.72
N TRP A 338 2.21 -2.72 20.69
CA TRP A 338 1.06 -3.57 20.47
C TRP A 338 1.09 -4.39 19.19
N MET A 339 1.90 -4.02 18.19
CA MET A 339 1.92 -4.65 16.86
C MET A 339 3.31 -4.46 16.23
N PRO A 340 4.25 -5.41 16.45
CA PRO A 340 5.61 -5.28 15.97
C PRO A 340 5.67 -5.32 14.44
N SER A 341 6.52 -4.47 13.86
CA SER A 341 6.81 -4.47 12.43
C SER A 341 7.79 -5.61 12.07
N PHE A 342 8.04 -5.79 10.77
CA PHE A 342 9.08 -6.72 10.33
C PHE A 342 10.47 -6.29 10.82
N GLY A 343 10.80 -4.99 10.74
CA GLY A 343 12.11 -4.49 11.16
C GLY A 343 12.35 -4.69 12.65
N GLU A 344 11.35 -4.39 13.48
CA GLU A 344 11.41 -4.63 14.93
C GLU A 344 11.59 -6.13 15.24
N THR A 345 10.83 -6.99 14.57
CA THR A 345 10.93 -8.45 14.76
C THR A 345 12.33 -8.98 14.41
N ILE A 346 12.92 -8.48 13.32
CA ILE A 346 14.28 -8.85 12.90
C ILE A 346 15.32 -8.31 13.90
N SER A 347 15.17 -7.07 14.37
CA SER A 347 16.07 -6.45 15.35
C SER A 347 16.13 -7.24 16.65
N VAL A 348 14.96 -7.55 17.22
CA VAL A 348 14.84 -8.35 18.44
C VAL A 348 15.44 -9.74 18.23
N GLY A 349 15.22 -10.36 17.07
CA GLY A 349 15.77 -11.67 16.73
C GLY A 349 17.30 -11.70 16.68
N LEU A 350 17.94 -10.70 16.07
CA LEU A 350 19.40 -10.62 15.96
C LEU A 350 20.05 -10.23 17.29
N ASN A 351 19.52 -9.23 17.99
CA ASN A 351 20.08 -8.77 19.27
C ASN A 351 19.90 -9.80 20.40
N ALA A 352 18.94 -10.72 20.29
CA ALA A 352 18.77 -11.81 21.24
C ALA A 352 19.96 -12.79 21.28
N GLN A 353 20.77 -12.88 20.22
CA GLN A 353 21.97 -13.74 20.18
C GLN A 353 23.09 -13.18 21.07
N SER A 354 23.18 -11.85 21.23
CA SER A 354 24.22 -11.19 22.03
C SER A 354 24.16 -11.55 23.52
N TYR A 355 23.01 -11.99 24.03
CA TYR A 355 22.84 -12.42 25.43
C TYR A 355 23.16 -13.91 25.67
N THR A 356 23.63 -14.64 24.65
CA THR A 356 24.01 -16.06 24.78
C THR A 356 25.52 -16.31 24.83
N GLU A 357 26.36 -15.26 24.77
CA GLU A 357 27.75 -15.40 25.20
C GLU A 357 27.77 -15.59 26.73
N PRO A 358 28.33 -16.69 27.24
CA PRO A 358 28.55 -16.80 28.67
C PRO A 358 29.45 -15.65 29.09
N MET A 359 29.06 -14.91 30.14
CA MET A 359 30.01 -14.07 30.87
C MET A 359 31.20 -14.96 31.23
N GLN A 360 32.31 -14.80 30.50
CA GLN A 360 33.58 -15.36 30.91
C GLN A 360 33.99 -14.59 32.17
N VAL A 361 33.69 -15.19 33.32
CA VAL A 361 34.28 -14.86 34.62
C VAL A 361 35.45 -15.80 34.85
#